data_AF-A0A2N6CPJ1-F1
#
_entry.id   AF-A0A2N6CPJ1-F1
#
_cell.length_a   1.000
_cell.length_b   1.000
_cell.length_c   1.000
_cell.angle_alpha   90.00
_cell.angle_beta   90.00
_cell.angle_gamma   90.00
#
_symmetry.space_group_name_H-M   'P 1'
#
loop_
_entity.id
_entity.type
_entity.pdbx_description
1 polymer ?
#
loop_
_entity_poly.entity_id
_entity_poly.type
_entity_poly.pdbx_seq_one_letter_code
_entity_poly.pdbx_strand_id
1 'polypeptide(L)'
;MIDLYYWTTPNGHKITIFLEESGLEYRILPINIGKGDQFAPEFLRISPNNRIPAIVDQAPADGGEPVALFESGAILHYLAQKTGRFLSAELRGQAETLQWLFWQMGGLGPMAGQNHHFRLYAKDKIPYAIDRYVNETHRLYGVLDKRLGDREFVAGDYSIADMAIYPWIRPYENQGQDIDEFASLKRWFIAISERPAVERAYALADEIRQQSQPVDEQESHRILFGQR
;
A
#
# COMPACT_ATOMS: atom_id res chain seq x y z
N MET A 1 17.84 7.60 9.47
CA MET A 1 17.71 6.85 8.21
C MET A 1 16.74 5.69 8.41
N ILE A 2 15.83 5.47 7.46
CA ILE A 2 14.89 4.33 7.45
C ILE A 2 15.39 3.24 6.49
N ASP A 3 15.48 2.00 6.97
CA ASP A 3 15.69 0.84 6.11
C ASP A 3 14.33 0.32 5.68
N LEU A 4 14.00 0.41 4.40
CA LEU A 4 12.72 -0.02 3.86
C LEU A 4 12.87 -1.35 3.11
N TYR A 5 12.31 -2.42 3.68
CA TYR A 5 12.20 -3.73 3.04
C TYR A 5 10.97 -3.73 2.12
N TYR A 6 11.21 -3.77 0.82
CA TYR A 6 10.21 -3.35 -0.17
C TYR A 6 10.13 -4.25 -1.40
N TRP A 7 8.92 -4.31 -1.95
CA TRP A 7 8.65 -4.79 -3.29
C TRP A 7 7.58 -3.94 -3.97
N THR A 8 7.53 -3.99 -5.29
CA THR A 8 6.75 -3.09 -6.15
C THR A 8 5.25 -3.43 -6.21
N THR A 9 4.63 -3.45 -5.03
CA THR A 9 3.21 -3.76 -4.80
C THR A 9 2.48 -2.54 -4.23
N PRO A 10 1.13 -2.51 -4.29
CA PRO A 10 0.34 -1.47 -3.64
C PRO A 10 0.73 -1.22 -2.18
N ASN A 11 0.97 -2.27 -1.38
CA ASN A 11 1.36 -2.10 0.02
C ASN A 11 2.76 -1.50 0.20
N GLY A 12 3.71 -1.85 -0.67
CA GLY A 12 5.05 -1.24 -0.66
C GLY A 12 4.99 0.26 -0.99
N HIS A 13 4.21 0.62 -2.01
CA HIS A 13 4.09 2.00 -2.48
C HIS A 13 3.56 2.96 -1.42
N LYS A 14 2.73 2.50 -0.48
CA LYS A 14 2.27 3.32 0.65
C LYS A 14 3.44 3.97 1.38
N ILE A 15 4.52 3.21 1.60
CA ILE A 15 5.65 3.65 2.42
C ILE A 15 6.60 4.51 1.60
N THR A 16 6.89 4.16 0.35
CA THR A 16 7.71 5.01 -0.52
C THR A 16 7.05 6.37 -0.76
N ILE A 17 5.72 6.42 -0.95
CA ILE A 17 4.99 7.70 -1.06
C ILE A 17 5.20 8.52 0.22
N PHE A 18 5.02 7.94 1.40
CA PHE A 18 5.26 8.65 2.66
C PHE A 18 6.70 9.17 2.77
N LEU A 19 7.69 8.34 2.46
CA LEU A 19 9.10 8.72 2.58
C LEU A 19 9.46 9.86 1.61
N GLU A 20 8.98 9.79 0.37
CA GLU A 20 9.16 10.86 -0.63
C GLU A 20 8.44 12.17 -0.26
N GLU A 21 7.26 12.08 0.36
CA GLU A 21 6.49 13.24 0.84
C GLU A 21 7.12 13.88 2.08
N SER A 22 7.59 13.04 3.00
CA SER A 22 8.19 13.45 4.27
C SER A 22 9.62 13.98 4.11
N GLY A 23 10.33 13.56 3.07
CA GLY A 23 11.75 13.86 2.87
C GLY A 23 12.66 13.15 3.87
N LEU A 24 12.16 12.12 4.56
CA LEU A 24 12.98 11.29 5.45
C LEU A 24 14.02 10.55 4.62
N GLU A 25 15.26 10.56 5.09
CA GLU A 25 16.32 9.75 4.49
C GLU A 25 16.01 8.26 4.68
N TYR A 26 16.07 7.51 3.58
CA TYR A 26 15.81 6.08 3.57
C TYR A 26 16.65 5.36 2.52
N ARG A 27 16.80 4.05 2.70
CA ARG A 27 17.33 3.14 1.68
C ARG A 27 16.36 2.00 1.44
N ILE A 28 16.24 1.57 0.19
CA ILE A 28 15.42 0.42 -0.18
C ILE A 28 16.26 -0.85 -0.12
N LEU A 29 15.72 -1.86 0.55
CA LEU A 29 16.22 -3.23 0.59
C LEU A 29 15.19 -4.12 -0.13
N PRO A 30 15.42 -4.48 -1.41
CA PRO A 30 14.45 -5.26 -2.17
C PRO A 30 14.22 -6.65 -1.56
N ILE A 31 12.95 -7.02 -1.38
CA ILE A 31 12.51 -8.38 -1.02
C ILE A 31 11.69 -8.91 -2.20
N ASN A 32 12.31 -9.71 -3.08
CA ASN A 32 11.61 -10.23 -4.24
C ASN A 32 10.66 -11.35 -3.83
N ILE A 33 9.39 -11.00 -3.67
CA ILE A 33 8.37 -11.94 -3.20
C ILE A 33 8.08 -13.09 -4.18
N GLY A 34 8.42 -12.91 -5.47
CA GLY A 34 8.33 -13.97 -6.47
C GLY A 34 9.45 -15.01 -6.33
N LYS A 35 10.59 -14.64 -5.72
CA LYS A 35 11.70 -15.55 -5.41
C LYS A 35 11.62 -16.19 -4.02
N GLY A 36 10.73 -15.70 -3.16
CA GLY A 36 10.58 -16.22 -1.80
C GLY A 36 11.50 -15.56 -0.76
N ASP A 37 12.11 -14.41 -1.08
CA ASP A 37 13.02 -13.69 -0.17
C ASP A 37 12.35 -13.35 1.19
N GLN A 38 11.02 -13.22 1.20
CA GLN A 38 10.21 -12.99 2.40
C GLN A 38 10.20 -14.15 3.42
N PHE A 39 10.78 -15.30 3.07
CA PHE A 39 10.94 -16.44 3.97
C PHE A 39 12.35 -16.54 4.56
N ALA A 40 13.27 -15.67 4.12
CA ALA A 40 14.63 -15.70 4.62
C ALA A 40 14.64 -15.40 6.14
N PRO A 41 15.39 -16.16 6.97
CA PRO A 41 15.37 -16.00 8.43
C PRO A 41 15.63 -14.57 8.92
N GLU A 42 16.50 -13.84 8.24
CA GLU A 42 16.84 -12.44 8.51
C GLU A 42 15.64 -11.50 8.32
N PHE A 43 14.81 -11.73 7.29
CA PHE A 43 13.60 -10.94 7.06
C PHE A 43 12.50 -11.32 8.06
N LEU A 44 12.36 -12.62 8.38
CA LEU A 44 11.37 -13.10 9.35
C LEU A 44 11.60 -12.58 10.77
N ARG A 45 12.85 -12.21 11.12
CA ARG A 45 13.15 -11.51 12.39
C ARG A 45 12.53 -10.12 12.46
N ILE A 46 12.23 -9.50 11.31
CA ILE A 46 11.65 -8.16 11.20
C ILE A 46 10.14 -8.25 10.94
N SER A 47 9.73 -9.09 9.99
CA SER A 47 8.34 -9.33 9.62
C SER A 47 8.02 -10.83 9.74
N PRO A 48 7.62 -11.31 10.93
CA PRO A 48 7.29 -12.71 11.14
C PRO A 48 6.08 -13.17 10.32
N ASN A 49 5.27 -12.22 9.84
CA ASN A 49 4.15 -12.45 8.92
C ASN A 49 4.60 -12.67 7.47
N ASN A 50 5.91 -12.77 7.18
CA ASN A 50 6.48 -13.00 5.83
C ASN A 50 5.93 -12.06 4.74
N ARG A 51 5.58 -10.82 5.12
CA ARG A 51 5.00 -9.83 4.19
C ARG A 51 5.76 -8.53 4.21
N ILE A 52 5.91 -7.96 3.02
CA ILE A 52 6.30 -6.57 2.80
C ILE A 52 5.06 -5.65 2.86
N PRO A 53 5.24 -4.35 3.13
CA PRO A 53 6.48 -3.70 3.55
C PRO A 53 6.85 -4.01 5.00
N ALA A 54 8.14 -3.87 5.30
CA ALA A 54 8.66 -3.77 6.66
C ALA A 54 9.72 -2.67 6.71
N ILE A 55 9.95 -2.08 7.87
CA ILE A 55 11.02 -1.11 8.08
C ILE A 55 11.88 -1.45 9.29
N VAL A 56 13.11 -0.94 9.29
CA VAL A 56 13.88 -0.71 10.50
C VAL A 56 14.23 0.78 10.57
N ASP A 57 13.74 1.45 11.61
CA ASP A 57 14.14 2.81 11.92
C ASP A 57 15.44 2.78 12.72
N GLN A 58 16.54 3.17 12.07
CA GLN A 58 17.87 3.18 12.67
C GLN A 58 18.11 4.38 13.61
N ALA A 59 17.23 5.38 13.60
CA ALA A 59 17.34 6.56 14.45
C ALA A 59 15.95 6.98 14.96
N PRO A 60 15.34 6.21 15.87
CA PRO A 60 14.05 6.55 16.49
C PRO A 60 14.09 7.93 17.17
N ALA A 61 12.96 8.64 17.18
CA ALA A 61 12.89 9.99 17.72
C ALA A 61 13.07 10.07 19.24
N ASP A 62 12.88 8.97 19.96
CA ASP A 62 13.10 8.86 21.41
C ASP A 62 14.57 8.57 21.78
N GLY A 63 15.46 8.41 20.79
CA GLY A 63 16.87 8.10 21.00
C GLY A 63 17.14 6.66 21.45
N GLY A 64 16.14 5.79 21.38
CA GLY A 64 16.26 4.37 21.72
C GLY A 64 16.98 3.54 20.64
N GLU A 65 17.06 2.23 20.91
CA GLU A 65 17.57 1.24 19.97
C GLU A 65 16.71 1.15 18.69
N PRO A 66 17.26 0.68 17.56
CA PRO A 66 16.52 0.59 16.29
C PRO A 66 15.17 -0.12 16.41
N VAL A 67 14.14 0.44 15.77
CA VAL A 67 12.76 -0.07 15.85
C VAL A 67 12.40 -0.77 14.55
N ALA A 68 12.10 -2.07 14.63
CA ALA A 68 11.57 -2.87 13.53
C ALA A 68 10.04 -2.84 13.52
N LEU A 69 9.43 -2.55 12.37
CA LEU A 69 7.97 -2.57 12.18
C LEU A 69 7.59 -3.30 10.89
N PHE A 70 6.53 -4.10 10.96
CA PHE A 70 5.79 -4.61 9.81
C PHE A 70 4.34 -4.09 9.86
N GLU A 71 3.52 -4.42 8.86
CA GLU A 71 2.19 -3.85 8.59
C GLU A 71 2.21 -2.40 8.11
N SER A 72 1.84 -2.20 6.83
CA SER A 72 1.89 -0.87 6.20
C SER A 72 1.11 0.22 6.94
N GLY A 73 -0.03 -0.10 7.57
CA GLY A 73 -0.80 0.86 8.36
C GLY A 73 -0.08 1.27 9.66
N ALA A 74 0.57 0.32 10.33
CA ALA A 74 1.35 0.60 11.54
C ALA A 74 2.59 1.44 11.20
N ILE A 75 3.27 1.11 10.10
CA ILE A 75 4.43 1.86 9.60
C ILE A 75 4.05 3.31 9.26
N LEU A 76 2.97 3.52 8.49
CA LEU A 76 2.49 4.86 8.17
C LEU A 76 2.15 5.67 9.43
N HIS A 77 1.45 5.06 10.39
CA HIS A 77 1.11 5.72 11.64
C HIS A 77 2.36 6.10 12.44
N TYR A 78 3.32 5.18 12.57
CA TYR A 78 4.60 5.42 13.24
C TYR A 78 5.38 6.56 12.60
N LEU A 79 5.55 6.54 11.27
CA LEU A 79 6.31 7.56 10.55
C LEU A 79 5.61 8.94 10.61
N ALA A 80 4.28 8.97 10.56
CA ALA A 80 3.51 10.21 10.74
C ALA A 80 3.72 10.80 12.14
N GLN A 81 3.68 9.97 13.19
CA GLN A 81 3.98 10.42 14.56
C GLN A 81 5.42 10.89 14.70
N LYS A 82 6.38 10.14 14.17
CA LYS A 82 7.81 10.48 14.20
C LYS A 82 8.10 11.85 13.56
N THR A 83 7.44 12.15 12.45
CA THR A 83 7.69 13.36 11.67
C THR A 83 6.77 14.53 12.04
N GLY A 84 5.66 14.27 12.72
CA GLY A 84 4.59 15.26 12.91
C GLY A 84 3.89 15.66 11.60
N ARG A 85 3.94 14.80 10.56
CA ARG A 85 3.39 15.09 9.22
C ARG A 85 2.28 14.10 8.86
N PHE A 86 1.32 14.55 8.06
CA PHE A 86 0.25 13.73 7.45
C PHE A 86 -0.68 13.01 8.42
N LEU A 87 -0.69 13.45 9.69
CA LEU A 87 -1.62 13.04 10.73
C LEU A 87 -1.87 14.23 11.65
N SER A 88 -3.13 14.60 11.83
CA SER A 88 -3.52 15.69 12.74
C SER A 88 -3.11 15.39 14.18
N ALA A 89 -2.59 16.39 14.89
CA ALA A 89 -2.36 16.32 16.33
C ALA A 89 -3.67 16.45 17.16
N GLU A 90 -4.69 17.06 16.58
CA GLU A 90 -6.01 17.20 17.21
C GLU A 90 -6.79 15.88 17.15
N LEU A 91 -7.36 15.48 18.29
CA LEU A 91 -8.04 14.19 18.49
C LEU A 91 -9.07 13.88 17.40
N ARG A 92 -9.87 14.87 17.00
CA ARG A 92 -10.93 14.67 16.00
C ARG A 92 -10.37 14.39 14.61
N GLY A 93 -9.39 15.17 14.16
CA GLY A 93 -8.73 14.96 12.87
C GLY A 93 -7.91 13.67 12.85
N GLN A 94 -7.27 13.33 13.98
CA GLN A 94 -6.54 12.07 14.13
C GLN A 94 -7.49 10.88 14.02
N ALA A 95 -8.62 10.91 14.73
CA ALA A 95 -9.62 9.85 14.70
C ALA A 95 -10.19 9.65 13.29
N GLU A 96 -10.48 10.74 12.57
CA GLU A 96 -10.98 10.68 11.18
C GLU A 96 -9.94 10.08 10.23
N THR A 97 -8.66 10.47 10.35
CA THR A 97 -7.57 9.88 9.56
C THR A 97 -7.41 8.39 9.84
N LEU A 98 -7.36 8.01 11.12
CA LEU A 98 -7.19 6.61 11.53
C LEU A 98 -8.38 5.76 11.11
N GLN A 99 -9.61 6.27 11.17
CA GLN A 99 -10.80 5.58 10.69
C GLN A 99 -10.63 5.14 9.23
N TRP A 100 -10.18 6.04 8.36
CA TRP A 100 -9.98 5.73 6.94
C TRP A 100 -8.74 4.87 6.66
N LEU A 101 -7.69 5.02 7.45
CA LEU A 101 -6.53 4.13 7.42
C LEU A 101 -6.94 2.68 7.77
N PHE A 102 -7.69 2.49 8.84
CA PHE A 102 -8.17 1.16 9.24
C PHE A 102 -9.22 0.60 8.29
N TRP A 103 -10.09 1.45 7.72
CA TRP A 103 -10.99 1.05 6.62
C TRP A 103 -10.21 0.53 5.42
N GLN A 104 -9.09 1.17 5.05
CA GLN A 104 -8.22 0.70 3.98
C GLN A 104 -7.60 -0.66 4.32
N MET A 105 -7.06 -0.80 5.53
CA MET A 105 -6.37 -2.03 5.96
C MET A 105 -7.32 -3.22 6.16
N GLY A 106 -8.55 -3.00 6.61
CA GLY A 106 -9.55 -4.05 6.86
C GLY A 106 -10.55 -4.29 5.73
N GLY A 107 -10.68 -3.34 4.79
CA GLY A 107 -11.66 -3.37 3.70
C GLY A 107 -10.99 -3.34 2.32
N LEU A 108 -10.67 -2.15 1.82
CA LEU A 108 -10.19 -1.95 0.44
C LEU A 108 -9.00 -2.84 0.08
N GLY A 109 -7.93 -2.84 0.87
CA GLY A 109 -6.73 -3.59 0.58
C GLY A 109 -6.99 -5.11 0.47
N PRO A 110 -7.53 -5.75 1.52
CA PRO A 110 -7.84 -7.17 1.48
C PRO A 110 -8.81 -7.56 0.35
N MET A 111 -9.89 -6.80 0.13
CA MET A 111 -10.90 -7.14 -0.88
C MET A 111 -10.37 -6.96 -2.31
N ALA A 112 -9.64 -5.88 -2.58
CA ALA A 112 -8.97 -5.69 -3.87
C ALA A 112 -7.86 -6.72 -4.10
N GLY A 113 -7.20 -7.20 -3.05
CA GLY A 113 -6.25 -8.32 -3.12
C GLY A 113 -6.92 -9.63 -3.57
N GLN A 114 -8.11 -9.94 -3.03
CA GLN A 114 -8.89 -11.10 -3.49
C GLN A 114 -9.38 -10.90 -4.93
N ASN A 115 -9.82 -9.70 -5.29
CA ASN A 115 -10.18 -9.35 -6.65
C ASN A 115 -9.02 -9.64 -7.63
N HIS A 116 -7.82 -9.11 -7.37
CA HIS A 116 -6.63 -9.42 -8.17
C HIS A 116 -6.36 -10.92 -8.25
N HIS A 117 -6.47 -11.65 -7.14
CA HIS A 117 -6.24 -13.09 -7.12
C HIS A 117 -7.18 -13.82 -8.07
N PHE A 118 -8.49 -13.69 -7.91
CA PHE A 118 -9.45 -14.44 -8.71
C PHE A 118 -9.51 -13.98 -10.17
N ARG A 119 -9.28 -12.69 -10.46
CA ARG A 119 -9.27 -12.18 -11.84
C ARG A 119 -7.99 -12.56 -12.59
N LEU A 120 -6.83 -12.39 -11.97
CA LEU A 120 -5.55 -12.41 -12.68
C LEU A 120 -4.74 -13.68 -12.40
N TYR A 121 -4.63 -14.09 -11.13
CA TYR A 121 -3.65 -15.09 -10.71
C TYR A 121 -4.21 -16.51 -10.54
N ALA A 122 -5.51 -16.66 -10.25
CA ALA A 122 -6.13 -17.96 -10.09
C ALA A 122 -6.08 -18.73 -11.43
N LYS A 123 -5.54 -19.96 -11.38
CA LYS A 123 -5.42 -20.86 -12.54
C LYS A 123 -6.80 -21.19 -13.11
N ASP A 124 -7.72 -21.57 -12.23
CA ASP A 124 -9.11 -21.83 -12.57
C ASP A 124 -9.93 -20.55 -12.39
N LYS A 125 -10.69 -20.17 -13.42
CA LYS A 125 -11.64 -19.07 -13.30
C LYS A 125 -12.89 -19.56 -12.58
N ILE A 126 -13.20 -18.91 -11.47
CA ILE A 126 -14.37 -19.20 -10.64
C ILE A 126 -15.30 -18.00 -10.73
N PRO A 127 -16.32 -18.01 -11.63
CA PRO A 127 -17.15 -16.84 -11.90
C PRO A 127 -17.74 -16.22 -10.63
N TYR A 128 -18.31 -17.04 -9.74
CA TYR A 128 -18.86 -16.56 -8.48
C TYR A 128 -17.84 -15.80 -7.61
N ALA A 129 -16.60 -16.29 -7.52
CA ALA A 129 -15.56 -15.61 -6.73
C ALA A 129 -15.12 -14.31 -7.39
N ILE A 130 -14.95 -14.33 -8.72
CA ILE A 130 -14.63 -13.12 -9.51
C ILE A 130 -15.70 -12.06 -9.29
N ASP A 131 -16.97 -12.39 -9.54
CA ASP A 131 -18.10 -11.47 -9.42
C ASP A 131 -18.22 -10.93 -7.99
N ARG A 132 -18.07 -11.79 -6.98
CA ARG A 132 -18.11 -11.38 -5.57
C ARG A 132 -17.09 -10.30 -5.25
N TYR A 133 -15.83 -10.48 -5.65
CA TYR A 133 -14.76 -9.54 -5.27
C TYR A 133 -14.67 -8.32 -6.21
N VAL A 134 -15.09 -8.44 -7.46
CA VAL A 134 -15.32 -7.28 -8.35
C VAL A 134 -16.41 -6.39 -7.78
N ASN A 135 -17.56 -6.95 -7.42
CA ASN A 135 -18.68 -6.18 -6.87
C ASN A 135 -18.37 -5.56 -5.51
N GLU A 136 -17.62 -6.26 -4.63
CA GLU A 136 -17.21 -5.68 -3.36
C GLU A 136 -16.18 -4.55 -3.56
N THR A 137 -15.27 -4.69 -4.53
CA THR A 137 -14.34 -3.60 -4.88
C THR A 137 -15.10 -2.39 -5.41
N HIS A 138 -16.08 -2.60 -6.30
CA HIS A 138 -16.97 -1.57 -6.84
C HIS A 138 -17.72 -0.83 -5.72
N ARG A 139 -18.28 -1.57 -4.77
CA ARG A 139 -18.95 -1.00 -3.58
C ARG A 139 -17.99 -0.13 -2.76
N LEU A 140 -16.74 -0.57 -2.56
CA LEU A 140 -15.72 0.18 -1.82
C LEU A 140 -15.28 1.46 -2.57
N TYR A 141 -15.23 1.42 -3.91
CA TYR A 141 -15.03 2.61 -4.74
C TYR A 141 -16.20 3.59 -4.57
N GLY A 142 -17.44 3.11 -4.56
CA GLY A 142 -18.62 3.94 -4.30
C GLY A 142 -18.63 4.57 -2.90
N VAL A 143 -18.07 3.89 -1.89
CA VAL A 143 -17.88 4.48 -0.55
C VAL A 143 -16.90 5.64 -0.60
N LEU A 144 -15.77 5.49 -1.30
CA LEU A 144 -14.78 6.57 -1.48
C LEU A 144 -15.35 7.72 -2.30
N ASP A 145 -16.02 7.43 -3.40
CA ASP A 145 -16.60 8.45 -4.27
C ASP A 145 -17.58 9.35 -3.49
N LYS A 146 -18.51 8.72 -2.76
CA LYS A 146 -19.44 9.45 -1.89
C LYS A 146 -18.72 10.26 -0.82
N ARG A 147 -17.67 9.70 -0.23
CA ARG A 147 -16.87 10.39 0.79
C ARG A 147 -16.14 11.61 0.23
N LEU A 148 -15.65 11.52 -1.00
CA LEU A 148 -14.87 12.55 -1.67
C LEU A 148 -15.75 13.60 -2.38
N GLY A 149 -17.07 13.44 -2.35
CA GLY A 149 -18.02 14.33 -3.03
C GLY A 149 -17.97 15.79 -2.56
N ASP A 150 -17.67 16.02 -1.28
CA ASP A 150 -17.60 17.34 -0.65
C ASP A 150 -16.23 17.66 -0.04
N ARG A 151 -15.21 16.85 -0.35
CA ARG A 151 -13.88 16.90 0.28
C ARG A 151 -12.77 16.73 -0.74
N GLU A 152 -11.67 17.44 -0.52
CA GLU A 152 -10.47 17.30 -1.34
C GLU A 152 -9.80 15.94 -1.10
N PHE A 153 -9.56 15.58 0.16
CA PHE A 153 -8.96 14.32 0.61
C PHE A 153 -9.86 13.55 1.59
N VAL A 154 -9.57 12.26 1.79
CA VAL A 154 -10.50 11.34 2.47
C VAL A 154 -10.76 11.72 3.93
N ALA A 155 -9.80 12.37 4.59
CA ALA A 155 -9.86 12.77 5.99
C ALA A 155 -9.76 14.30 6.19
N GLY A 156 -10.13 15.09 5.18
CA GLY A 156 -9.97 16.55 5.19
C GLY A 156 -8.71 16.94 4.43
N ASP A 157 -7.59 17.07 5.15
CA ASP A 157 -6.28 17.33 4.55
C ASP A 157 -5.63 16.03 4.03
N TYR A 158 -4.67 16.16 3.11
CA TYR A 158 -3.90 15.03 2.59
C TYR A 158 -3.14 14.33 3.72
N SER A 159 -3.40 13.03 3.88
CA SER A 159 -3.00 12.28 5.07
C SER A 159 -2.45 10.90 4.74
N ILE A 160 -1.96 10.20 5.77
CA ILE A 160 -1.59 8.79 5.65
C ILE A 160 -2.75 7.88 5.21
N ALA A 161 -4.01 8.30 5.40
CA ALA A 161 -5.15 7.54 4.89
C ALA A 161 -5.17 7.57 3.36
N ASP A 162 -4.94 8.73 2.74
CA ASP A 162 -4.88 8.87 1.29
C ASP A 162 -3.69 8.10 0.70
N MET A 163 -2.52 8.18 1.33
CA MET A 163 -1.33 7.42 0.95
C MET A 163 -1.54 5.90 1.04
N ALA A 164 -2.37 5.44 1.98
CA ALA A 164 -2.72 4.05 2.12
C ALA A 164 -3.71 3.57 1.05
N ILE A 165 -4.65 4.42 0.66
CA ILE A 165 -5.74 4.09 -0.27
C ILE A 165 -5.27 4.16 -1.72
N TYR A 166 -4.54 5.21 -2.10
CA TYR A 166 -4.20 5.51 -3.50
C TYR A 166 -3.52 4.35 -4.25
N PRO A 167 -2.50 3.67 -3.68
CA PRO A 167 -1.85 2.56 -4.37
C PRO A 167 -2.79 1.39 -4.69
N TRP A 168 -3.89 1.25 -3.96
CA TRP A 168 -4.93 0.24 -4.21
C TRP A 168 -5.99 0.70 -5.20
N ILE A 169 -6.11 1.99 -5.50
CA ILE A 169 -6.98 2.52 -6.57
C ILE A 169 -6.26 2.53 -7.92
N ARG A 170 -4.94 2.77 -7.92
CA ARG A 170 -4.16 2.88 -9.16
C ARG A 170 -4.33 1.71 -10.16
N PRO A 171 -4.43 0.43 -9.76
CA PRO A 171 -4.66 -0.67 -10.69
C PRO A 171 -6.17 -0.96 -10.89
N TYR A 172 -7.02 0.06 -11.00
CA TYR A 172 -8.48 -0.10 -11.12
C TYR A 172 -8.91 -0.96 -12.33
N GLU A 173 -8.23 -0.86 -13.47
CA GLU A 173 -8.50 -1.70 -14.65
C GLU A 173 -8.24 -3.19 -14.37
N ASN A 174 -7.14 -3.47 -13.67
CA ASN A 174 -6.78 -4.81 -13.17
C ASN A 174 -7.75 -5.32 -12.09
N GLN A 175 -8.61 -4.45 -11.55
CA GLN A 175 -9.69 -4.78 -10.62
C GLN A 175 -11.06 -4.86 -11.31
N GLY A 176 -11.14 -4.57 -12.61
CA GLY A 176 -12.37 -4.64 -13.39
C GLY A 176 -13.33 -3.51 -13.04
N GLN A 177 -12.77 -2.38 -12.63
CA GLN A 177 -13.51 -1.17 -12.31
C GLN A 177 -13.39 -0.20 -13.48
N ASP A 178 -14.43 0.59 -13.69
CA ASP A 178 -14.38 1.79 -14.52
C ASP A 178 -14.31 3.00 -13.60
N ILE A 179 -13.20 3.75 -13.66
CA ILE A 179 -13.02 4.93 -12.80
C ILE A 179 -13.94 6.08 -13.20
N ASP A 180 -14.49 6.08 -14.42
CA ASP A 180 -15.41 7.12 -14.90
C ASP A 180 -16.81 7.02 -14.26
N GLU A 181 -17.14 5.87 -13.65
CA GLU A 181 -18.36 5.72 -12.84
C GLU A 181 -18.28 6.48 -11.51
N PHE A 182 -17.09 6.94 -11.10
CA PHE A 182 -16.81 7.52 -9.79
C PHE A 182 -16.13 8.90 -9.92
N ALA A 183 -16.91 9.93 -10.23
CA ALA A 183 -16.39 11.26 -10.56
C ALA A 183 -15.50 11.89 -9.46
N SER A 184 -15.89 11.76 -8.19
CA SER A 184 -15.16 12.33 -7.06
C SER A 184 -13.90 11.52 -6.76
N LEU A 185 -13.98 10.20 -6.88
CA LEU A 185 -12.82 9.31 -6.77
C LEU A 185 -11.82 9.58 -7.89
N LYS A 186 -12.28 9.74 -9.14
CA LYS A 186 -11.42 10.06 -10.29
C LYS A 186 -10.66 11.36 -10.09
N ARG A 187 -11.36 12.41 -9.64
CA ARG A 187 -10.74 13.71 -9.31
C ARG A 187 -9.64 13.55 -8.26
N TRP A 188 -9.94 12.88 -7.15
CA TRP A 188 -8.97 12.61 -6.09
C TRP A 188 -7.79 11.77 -6.57
N PHE A 189 -8.04 10.75 -7.41
CA PHE A 189 -7.02 9.89 -7.98
C PHE A 189 -6.03 10.68 -8.83
N ILE A 190 -6.53 11.55 -9.72
CA ILE A 190 -5.70 12.44 -10.54
C ILE A 190 -4.87 13.38 -9.65
N ALA A 191 -5.52 14.04 -8.69
CA ALA A 191 -4.86 14.98 -7.78
C ALA A 191 -3.70 14.34 -6.99
N ILE A 192 -3.83 13.08 -6.56
CA ILE A 192 -2.72 12.36 -5.90
C ILE A 192 -1.66 11.93 -6.93
N SER A 193 -2.06 11.49 -8.12
CA SER A 193 -1.11 11.03 -9.14
C SER A 193 -0.15 12.12 -9.62
N GLU A 194 -0.60 13.38 -9.61
CA GLU A 194 0.19 14.56 -10.04
C GLU A 194 1.14 15.08 -8.94
N ARG A 195 1.15 14.45 -7.76
CA ARG A 195 2.05 14.87 -6.68
C ARG A 195 3.49 14.46 -7.02
N PRO A 196 4.48 15.36 -6.97
CA PRO A 196 5.86 15.03 -7.32
C PRO A 196 6.47 13.89 -6.50
N ALA A 197 6.07 13.76 -5.23
CA ALA A 197 6.52 12.67 -4.38
C ALA A 197 5.94 11.31 -4.78
N VAL A 198 4.70 11.29 -5.28
CA VAL A 198 4.07 10.09 -5.82
C VAL A 198 4.77 9.68 -7.11
N GLU A 199 5.06 10.62 -8.02
CA GLU A 199 5.82 10.34 -9.23
C GLU A 199 7.20 9.73 -8.93
N ARG A 200 7.97 10.32 -8.00
CA ARG A 200 9.26 9.78 -7.57
C ARG A 200 9.14 8.38 -6.97
N ALA A 201 8.13 8.14 -6.13
CA ALA A 201 7.89 6.84 -5.52
C ALA A 201 7.59 5.75 -6.56
N TYR A 202 6.90 6.08 -7.66
CA TYR A 202 6.66 5.14 -8.76
C TYR A 202 7.87 4.97 -9.68
N ALA A 203 8.66 6.01 -9.91
CA ALA A 203 9.91 5.91 -10.66
C ALA A 203 10.91 4.93 -9.99
N LEU A 204 11.05 4.99 -8.67
CA LEU A 204 11.88 4.04 -7.91
C LEU A 204 11.43 2.58 -8.09
N ALA A 205 10.11 2.35 -8.21
CA ALA A 205 9.59 1.02 -8.46
C ALA A 205 9.95 0.51 -9.86
N ASP A 206 9.98 1.39 -10.86
CA ASP A 206 10.42 1.04 -12.20
C ASP A 206 11.90 0.67 -12.23
N GLU A 207 12.75 1.42 -11.54
CA GLU A 207 14.18 1.11 -11.39
C GLU A 207 14.39 -0.27 -10.73
N ILE A 208 13.69 -0.54 -9.63
CA ILE A 208 13.78 -1.83 -8.92
C ILE A 208 13.33 -2.99 -9.80
N ARG A 209 12.25 -2.81 -10.58
CA ARG A 209 11.80 -3.83 -11.55
C ARG A 209 12.85 -4.10 -12.61
N GLN A 210 13.47 -3.06 -13.17
CA GLN A 210 14.49 -3.19 -14.23
C GLN A 210 15.78 -3.86 -13.73
N GLN A 211 16.16 -3.61 -12.49
CA GLN A 211 17.35 -4.22 -11.86
C GLN A 211 17.10 -5.66 -11.39
N SER A 212 15.83 -6.07 -11.28
CA SER A 212 15.46 -7.39 -10.79
C SER A 212 15.56 -8.43 -11.90
N GLN A 213 16.21 -9.56 -11.59
CA GLN A 213 16.22 -10.69 -12.51
C GLN A 213 14.80 -11.22 -12.76
N PRO A 214 14.49 -11.64 -13.99
CA PRO A 214 13.25 -12.36 -14.29
C PRO A 214 13.10 -13.57 -13.37
N VAL A 215 11.87 -13.81 -12.94
CA VAL A 215 11.52 -15.00 -12.16
C VAL A 215 10.62 -15.87 -13.04
N ASP A 216 10.82 -17.18 -12.98
CA ASP A 216 9.90 -18.11 -13.63
C ASP A 216 8.48 -17.94 -13.06
N GLU A 217 7.50 -17.79 -13.93
CA GLU A 217 6.13 -17.46 -13.54
C GLU A 217 5.46 -18.60 -12.77
N GLN A 218 5.73 -19.85 -13.14
CA GLN A 218 5.15 -21.01 -12.46
C GLN A 218 5.72 -21.16 -11.05
N GLU A 219 7.03 -20.97 -10.91
CA GLU A 219 7.72 -21.00 -9.62
C GLU A 219 7.27 -19.83 -8.74
N SER A 220 7.18 -18.61 -9.28
CA SER A 220 6.65 -17.45 -8.56
C SER A 220 5.21 -17.70 -8.11
N HIS A 221 4.36 -18.32 -8.93
CA HIS A 221 2.98 -18.67 -8.57
C HIS A 221 2.95 -19.66 -7.40
N ARG A 222 3.79 -20.71 -7.47
CA ARG A 222 3.93 -21.72 -6.41
C ARG A 222 4.38 -21.09 -5.09
N ILE A 223 5.35 -20.17 -5.14
CA ILE A 223 5.86 -19.44 -3.97
C ILE A 223 4.78 -18.54 -3.35
N LEU A 224 4.06 -17.77 -4.18
CA LEU A 224 3.10 -16.78 -3.71
C LEU A 224 1.80 -17.40 -3.19
N PHE A 225 1.34 -18.50 -3.80
CA PHE A 225 -0.01 -19.04 -3.54
C PHE A 225 -0.04 -20.51 -3.08
N GLY A 226 1.12 -21.18 -3.03
CA GLY A 226 1.23 -22.60 -2.64
C GLY A 226 1.58 -22.85 -1.18
N GLN A 227 1.62 -21.81 -0.34
CA GLN A 227 1.96 -21.91 1.08
C GLN A 227 0.86 -22.67 1.85
N ARG A 228 1.25 -23.59 2.74
CA ARG A 228 0.39 -24.35 3.65
C ARG A 228 1.05 -24.52 4.99
#